data_AF-A0A969C1R5-F1
#
_entry.id   AF-A0A969C1R5-F1
#
_cell.length_a   1.000
_cell.length_b   1.000
_cell.length_c   1.000
_cell.angle_alpha   90.00
_cell.angle_beta   90.00
_cell.angle_gamma   90.00
#
_symmetry.space_group_name_H-M   'P 1'
#
loop_
_entity.id
_entity.type
_entity.pdbx_description
1 polymer ?
#
loop_
_entity_poly.entity_id
_entity_poly.type
_entity_poly.pdbx_seq_one_letter_code
_entity_poly.pdbx_strand_id
1 'polypeptide(L)' 'MLKVIDTTPGCVGVSPWLLKDFRSPRRWHGRFQQNWNRKGVIAPDGARKLAFSALRDFYRKKGAQV' A
#
# COMPACT_ATOMS: atom_id res chain seq x y z
N MET A 1 -10.11 -6.88 1.15
CA MET A 1 -9.23 -6.64 -0.02
C MET A 1 -8.22 -7.78 -0.24
N LEU A 2 -7.28 -8.04 0.69
CA LEU A 2 -6.25 -9.09 0.51
C LEU A 2 -6.84 -10.50 0.34
N LYS A 3 -7.91 -10.84 1.08
CA LYS A 3 -8.65 -12.09 0.88
C LYS A 3 -9.21 -12.23 -0.54
N VAL A 4 -9.72 -11.14 -1.12
CA VAL A 4 -10.29 -11.17 -2.48
C VAL A 4 -9.20 -11.51 -3.48
N ILE A 5 -8.04 -10.83 -3.39
CA ILE A 5 -6.85 -11.12 -4.20
C ILE A 5 -6.45 -12.59 -4.10
N ASP A 6 -6.45 -13.15 -2.88
CA ASP A 6 -6.08 -14.54 -2.61
C ASP A 6 -7.05 -15.56 -3.22
N THR A 7 -8.33 -15.17 -3.35
CA THR A 7 -9.40 -16.03 -3.88
C THR A 7 -9.69 -15.81 -5.37
N THR A 8 -9.08 -14.81 -6.02
CA THR A 8 -9.36 -14.50 -7.43
C THR A 8 -8.68 -15.52 -8.36
N PRO A 9 -9.45 -16.29 -9.15
CA PRO A 9 -8.87 -17.21 -10.12
C PRO A 9 -7.99 -16.47 -11.14
N GLY A 10 -6.81 -17.00 -11.43
CA GLY A 10 -5.86 -16.42 -12.38
C GLY A 10 -5.04 -15.22 -11.87
N CYS A 11 -5.21 -14.80 -10.60
CA CYS A 11 -4.36 -13.76 -10.01
C CYS A 11 -2.99 -14.32 -9.64
N VAL A 12 -1.94 -13.95 -10.40
CA VAL A 12 -0.56 -14.43 -10.19
C VAL A 12 0.33 -13.42 -9.45
N GLY A 13 -0.17 -12.21 -9.16
CA GLY A 13 0.60 -11.18 -8.47
C GLY A 13 -0.15 -9.86 -8.34
N VAL A 14 0.29 -9.03 -7.39
CA VAL A 14 -0.24 -7.68 -7.16
C VAL A 14 0.86 -6.70 -6.80
N SER A 15 0.75 -5.46 -7.28
CA SER A 15 1.62 -4.33 -6.93
C SER A 15 0.78 -3.17 -6.38
N PRO A 16 0.55 -3.10 -5.06
CA PRO A 16 -0.26 -2.06 -4.44
C PRO A 16 0.32 -0.66 -4.64
N TRP A 17 -0.53 0.28 -5.05
CA TRP A 17 -0.17 1.69 -5.19
C TRP A 17 -0.32 2.40 -3.83
N LEU A 18 0.74 2.82 -3.15
CA LEU A 18 2.16 2.80 -3.52
C LEU A 18 3.03 2.58 -2.28
N LEU A 19 4.35 2.54 -2.46
CA LEU A 19 5.26 2.32 -1.33
C LEU A 19 5.31 3.52 -0.37
N LYS A 20 5.68 4.71 -0.85
CA LYS A 20 5.91 5.90 -0.02
C LYS A 20 5.06 7.07 -0.48
N ASP A 21 4.49 7.84 0.44
CA ASP A 21 3.77 9.07 0.11
C ASP A 21 4.62 10.02 -0.76
N PHE A 22 3.99 10.67 -1.74
CA PHE A 22 4.66 11.58 -2.68
C PHE A 22 3.87 12.87 -2.93
N ARG A 23 4.53 13.91 -3.42
CA ARG A 23 3.91 15.19 -3.75
C ARG A 23 3.05 15.08 -5.01
N SER A 24 1.84 15.62 -4.96
CA SER A 24 0.95 15.71 -6.11
C SER A 24 0.10 16.98 -6.02
N PRO A 25 0.13 17.86 -7.04
CA PRO A 25 -0.65 19.11 -7.03
C PRO A 25 -2.16 18.85 -7.06
N ARG A 26 -2.59 17.63 -7.41
CA ARG A 26 -3.99 17.22 -7.43
C ARG A 26 -4.53 16.75 -6.06
N ARG A 27 -3.76 16.90 -4.97
CA ARG A 27 -4.11 16.42 -3.61
C ARG A 27 -4.22 17.57 -2.61
N TRP A 28 -5.12 18.48 -2.93
CA TRP A 28 -5.28 19.83 -2.38
C TRP A 28 -5.98 19.92 -1.02
N HIS A 29 -6.48 18.82 -0.45
CA HIS A 29 -7.22 18.89 0.82
C HIS A 29 -6.34 19.48 1.94
N GLY A 30 -6.65 20.70 2.40
CA GLY A 30 -5.79 21.53 3.26
C GLY A 30 -5.44 20.94 4.62
N ARG A 31 -6.30 20.08 5.19
CA ARG A 31 -6.02 19.38 6.46
C ARG A 31 -5.26 18.06 6.26
N PHE A 32 -5.80 17.15 5.45
CA PHE A 32 -5.35 15.75 5.40
C PHE A 32 -4.30 15.45 4.32
N GLN A 33 -4.31 16.18 3.22
CA GLN A 33 -3.44 15.87 2.07
C GLN A 33 -2.33 16.89 1.90
N GLN A 34 -2.64 18.20 1.94
CA GLN A 34 -1.64 19.27 1.83
C GLN A 34 -0.67 19.05 0.64
N ASN A 35 -1.19 18.68 -0.52
CA ASN A 35 -0.47 18.32 -1.75
C ASN A 35 0.37 17.03 -1.66
N TRP A 36 0.06 16.14 -0.72
CA TRP A 36 0.59 14.78 -0.66
C TRP A 36 -0.46 13.75 -1.10
N ASN A 37 -0.06 12.84 -1.98
CA ASN A 37 -0.77 11.59 -2.16
C ASN A 37 -0.42 10.64 -1.01
N ARG A 38 -1.37 10.51 -0.07
CA ARG A 38 -1.22 9.77 1.19
C ARG A 38 -1.48 8.26 1.07
N LYS A 39 -1.57 7.73 -0.14
CA LYS A 39 -1.81 6.30 -0.42
C LYS A 39 -0.59 5.41 -0.14
N GLY A 40 0.58 5.99 0.17
CA GLY A 40 1.77 5.22 0.50
C GLY A 40 1.56 4.40 1.77
N VAL A 41 2.10 3.19 1.82
CA VAL A 41 2.18 2.43 3.10
C VAL A 41 3.31 2.92 4.00
N ILE A 42 4.19 3.77 3.47
CA ILE A 42 5.24 4.52 4.19
C ILE A 42 4.93 6.02 4.08
N ALA A 43 5.03 6.73 5.19
CA ALA A 43 4.85 8.18 5.27
C ALA A 43 6.06 8.95 4.68
N PRO A 44 5.95 10.28 4.46
CA PRO A 44 7.03 11.06 3.84
C PRO A 44 8.35 11.02 4.62
N ASP A 45 8.28 10.95 5.95
CA ASP A 45 9.38 10.83 6.91
C ASP A 45 9.98 9.41 6.99
N GLY A 46 9.37 8.42 6.32
CA GLY A 46 9.81 7.03 6.37
C GLY A 46 9.08 6.18 7.41
N ALA A 47 8.15 6.75 8.19
CA ALA A 47 7.38 5.99 9.16
C ALA A 47 6.47 4.97 8.46
N ARG A 48 6.47 3.72 8.92
CA ARG A 48 5.61 2.66 8.37
C ARG A 48 4.20 2.80 8.92
N LYS A 49 3.19 2.81 8.05
CA LYS A 49 1.77 2.81 8.43
C LYS A 49 1.31 1.38 8.73
N LEU A 50 0.17 1.22 9.42
CA LEU A 50 -0.40 -0.10 9.75
C LEU A 50 -0.54 -1.04 8.54
N ALA A 51 -0.89 -0.49 7.38
CA ALA A 51 -1.02 -1.23 6.12
C ALA A 51 0.30 -1.86 5.63
N PHE A 52 1.46 -1.33 6.01
CA PHE A 52 2.76 -1.92 5.68
C PHE A 52 2.88 -3.34 6.24
N SER A 53 2.55 -3.53 7.52
CA SER A 53 2.63 -4.84 8.18
C SER A 53 1.63 -5.82 7.56
N ALA A 54 0.41 -5.38 7.25
CA ALA A 54 -0.58 -6.21 6.57
C ALA A 54 -0.09 -6.75 5.21
N LEU A 55 0.55 -5.91 4.39
CA LEU A 55 1.14 -6.32 3.12
C LEU A 55 2.36 -7.22 3.32
N ARG A 56 3.25 -6.89 4.26
CA ARG A 56 4.43 -7.71 4.60
C ARG A 56 4.02 -9.13 4.97
N ASP A 57 3.04 -9.28 5.85
CA ASP A 57 2.62 -10.59 6.35
C ASP A 57 1.91 -11.40 5.26
N PHE A 58 1.12 -10.72 4.41
CA PHE A 58 0.54 -11.32 3.20
C PHE A 58 1.61 -11.86 2.23
N TYR A 59 2.61 -11.05 1.88
CA TYR A 59 3.66 -11.47 0.96
C TYR A 59 4.56 -12.56 1.56
N ARG A 60 4.84 -12.53 2.87
CA ARG A 60 5.56 -13.62 3.56
C ARG A 60 4.80 -14.94 3.49
N LYS A 61 3.50 -14.92 3.76
CA LYS A 61 2.64 -16.11 3.63
C LYS A 61 2.67 -16.64 2.19
N LYS A 62 2.61 -15.76 1.19
CA LYS A 62 2.70 -16.17 -0.23
C LYS A 62 4.06 -16.74 -0.61
N GLY A 63 5.16 -16.13 -0.16
CA GLY A 63 6.51 -16.64 -0.43
C GLY A 63 6.81 -17.98 0.22
N ALA A 64 6.20 -18.29 1.37
CA ALA A 64 6.36 -19.59 2.04
C ALA A 64 5.51 -20.73 1.41
N GLN A 65 4.59 -20.40 0.48
CA GLN A 65 3.79 -21.38 -0.26
C GLN A 65 4.46 -21.83 -1.56
N VAL A 66 5.61 -21.25 -1.90
CA VAL A 66 6.39 -21.54 -3.12
C VAL A 66 7.49 -22.53 -2.79
#